data_AF-A0A7S3H2Z3-F1
#
_entry.id   AF-A0A7S3H2Z3-F1
#
_cell.length_a   1.000
_cell.length_b   1.000
_cell.length_c   1.000
_cell.angle_alpha   90.00
_cell.angle_beta   90.00
_cell.angle_gamma   90.00
#
_symmetry.space_group_name_H-M   'P 1'
#
loop_
_entity.id
_entity.type
_entity.pdbx_description
1 polymer ?
#
loop_
_entity_poly.entity_id
_entity_poly.type
_entity_poly.pdbx_seq_one_letter_code
_entity_poly.pdbx_strand_id
1 'polypeptide(L)'
;GSACRAVDIAICNENTNVFVCSRPPGHHAGRYGCTGGCLSTGFCLLNNAAIAAIYGRVRWGLERVAVVDIDVHFGNGTAELLRNDPNAFFASVHMIYGEDNDGLKA
;
A
#
# COMPACT_ATOMS: atom_id res chain seq x y z
N GLY A 1 8.17 -5.89 -7.94
CA GLY A 1 8.58 -5.89 -9.35
C GLY A 1 7.40 -5.65 -10.28
N SER A 2 6.48 -6.61 -10.37
CA SER A 2 5.26 -6.53 -11.20
C SER A 2 4.40 -5.28 -10.94
N ALA A 3 4.25 -4.86 -9.68
CA ALA A 3 3.55 -3.63 -9.30
C ALA A 3 4.13 -2.36 -9.99
N CYS A 4 5.46 -2.19 -10.02
CA CYS A 4 6.09 -1.08 -10.73
C CYS A 4 5.85 -1.17 -12.25
N ARG A 5 6.00 -2.38 -12.82
CA ARG A 5 5.75 -2.58 -14.25
C ARG A 5 4.29 -2.28 -14.63
N ALA A 6 3.34 -2.57 -13.75
CA ALA A 6 1.95 -2.23 -13.95
C ALA A 6 1.73 -0.71 -14.01
N VAL A 7 2.44 0.07 -13.18
CA VAL A 7 2.44 1.54 -13.26
C VAL A 7 2.98 2.02 -14.61
N ASP A 8 4.11 1.45 -15.07
CA ASP A 8 4.67 1.81 -16.39
C ASP A 8 3.69 1.52 -17.53
N ILE A 9 3.01 0.37 -17.48
CA ILE A 9 2.02 -0.01 -18.50
C ILE A 9 0.83 0.94 -18.44
N ALA A 10 0.29 1.21 -17.26
CA ALA A 10 -0.86 2.08 -17.08
C ALA A 10 -0.59 3.48 -17.65
N ILE A 11 0.57 4.07 -17.36
CA ILE A 11 0.93 5.42 -17.82
C ILE A 11 1.24 5.44 -19.33
N CYS A 12 2.04 4.50 -19.83
CA CYS A 12 2.46 4.50 -21.24
C CYS A 12 1.35 4.10 -22.22
N ASN A 13 0.39 3.26 -21.81
CA ASN A 13 -0.67 2.76 -22.67
C ASN A 13 -1.99 3.48 -22.39
N GLU A 14 -2.00 4.80 -22.56
CA GLU A 14 -3.23 5.63 -22.52
C GLU A 14 -4.06 5.49 -21.23
N ASN A 15 -3.43 5.44 -20.05
CA ASN A 15 -4.12 5.36 -18.75
C ASN A 15 -5.00 4.11 -18.60
N THR A 16 -4.50 2.96 -19.06
CA THR A 16 -5.20 1.68 -18.87
C THR A 16 -5.11 1.16 -17.44
N ASN A 17 -6.12 0.40 -17.02
CA ASN A 17 -6.11 -0.30 -15.74
C ASN A 17 -5.34 -1.61 -15.86
N VAL A 18 -4.49 -1.93 -14.89
CA VAL A 18 -3.67 -3.13 -14.87
C VAL A 18 -3.89 -3.91 -13.57
N PHE A 19 -4.14 -5.22 -13.69
CA PHE A 19 -4.24 -6.13 -12.55
C PHE A 19 -2.95 -6.94 -12.39
N VAL A 20 -2.48 -7.04 -11.14
CA VAL A 20 -1.28 -7.83 -10.79
C VAL A 20 -1.69 -8.96 -9.85
N CYS A 21 -1.75 -10.18 -10.38
CA CYS A 21 -1.95 -11.38 -9.58
C CYS A 21 -0.59 -11.85 -9.04
N SER A 22 -0.18 -11.35 -7.87
CA SER A 22 1.12 -11.67 -7.27
C SER A 22 1.01 -12.29 -5.89
N ARG A 23 2.04 -13.07 -5.53
CA ARG A 23 2.33 -13.53 -4.18
C ARG A 23 3.82 -13.29 -3.89
N PRO A 24 4.22 -12.99 -2.64
CA PRO A 24 3.38 -12.77 -1.43
C PRO A 24 2.57 -11.45 -1.46
N PRO A 25 1.57 -11.27 -0.57
CA PRO A 25 0.83 -10.02 -0.41
C PRO A 25 1.70 -8.90 0.18
N GLY A 26 1.12 -7.71 0.44
CA GLY A 26 1.93 -6.56 0.85
C GLY A 26 1.37 -5.56 1.88
N HIS A 27 0.07 -5.43 2.08
CA HIS A 27 -0.49 -4.27 2.80
C HIS A 27 -0.16 -4.18 4.32
N HIS A 28 0.36 -5.25 4.92
CA HIS A 28 0.84 -5.27 6.31
C HIS A 28 2.33 -4.94 6.46
N ALA A 29 3.08 -4.82 5.35
CA ALA A 29 4.50 -4.48 5.39
C ALA A 29 4.68 -2.97 5.60
N GLY A 30 5.18 -2.57 6.76
CA GLY A 30 5.52 -1.19 7.12
C GLY A 30 7.02 -0.88 6.96
N ARG A 31 7.50 0.20 7.58
CA ARG A 31 8.89 0.65 7.41
C ARG A 31 9.87 -0.29 8.10
N TYR A 32 10.97 -0.63 7.42
CA TYR A 32 11.98 -1.58 7.91
C TYR A 32 11.44 -2.98 8.24
N GLY A 33 10.31 -3.37 7.63
CA GLY A 33 9.66 -4.64 7.97
C GLY A 33 8.99 -4.60 9.33
N CYS A 34 8.74 -3.42 9.91
CA CYS A 34 8.00 -3.19 11.13
C CYS A 34 6.76 -2.32 10.87
N THR A 35 5.69 -2.48 11.65
CA THR A 35 4.60 -1.51 11.73
C THR A 35 4.36 -1.15 13.21
N GLY A 36 4.36 0.12 13.56
CA GLY A 36 4.13 0.57 14.95
C GLY A 36 5.21 0.10 15.94
N GLY A 37 6.45 -0.11 15.49
CA GLY A 37 7.54 -0.63 16.33
C GLY A 37 7.55 -2.15 16.53
N CYS A 38 6.55 -2.88 16.01
CA CYS A 38 6.52 -4.34 15.97
C CYS A 38 6.82 -4.87 14.57
N LEU A 39 7.23 -6.13 14.42
CA LEU A 39 7.44 -6.74 13.10
C LEU A 39 6.13 -6.70 12.26
N SER A 40 6.27 -6.44 10.96
CA SER A 40 5.17 -6.53 9.99
C SER A 40 4.70 -7.99 9.91
N THR A 41 3.39 -8.20 10.00
CA THR A 41 2.76 -9.54 10.10
C THR A 41 1.94 -9.87 8.85
N GLY A 42 1.17 -10.95 8.86
CA GLY A 42 0.17 -11.24 7.80
C GLY A 42 0.76 -11.61 6.43
N PHE A 43 1.87 -12.36 6.42
CA PHE A 43 2.50 -12.92 5.20
C PHE A 43 3.07 -11.89 4.20
N CYS A 44 3.10 -10.61 4.56
CA CYS A 44 3.56 -9.52 3.70
C CYS A 44 5.07 -9.33 3.83
N LEU A 45 5.82 -9.46 2.72
CA LEU A 45 7.27 -9.21 2.69
C LEU A 45 7.61 -7.79 2.23
N LEU A 46 6.88 -7.28 1.23
CA LEU A 46 7.04 -5.94 0.66
C LEU A 46 5.67 -5.33 0.42
N ASN A 47 5.53 -4.03 0.62
CA ASN A 47 4.27 -3.34 0.39
C ASN A 47 4.08 -3.01 -1.10
N ASN A 48 3.53 -3.97 -1.86
CA ASN A 48 3.36 -3.84 -3.31
C ASN A 48 2.60 -2.57 -3.72
N ALA A 49 1.52 -2.21 -3.01
CA ALA A 49 0.68 -1.06 -3.33
C ALA A 49 1.37 0.28 -3.01
N ALA A 50 1.97 0.39 -1.82
CA ALA A 50 2.73 1.60 -1.45
C ALA A 50 3.94 1.79 -2.37
N ILE A 51 4.65 0.72 -2.72
CA ILE A 51 5.76 0.75 -3.69
C ILE A 51 5.27 1.26 -5.04
N ALA A 52 4.15 0.76 -5.56
CA ALA A 52 3.60 1.22 -6.84
C ALA A 52 3.25 2.72 -6.81
N ALA A 53 2.58 3.18 -5.74
CA ALA A 53 2.21 4.57 -5.57
C ALA A 53 3.44 5.49 -5.54
N ILE A 54 4.42 5.19 -4.69
CA ILE A 54 5.65 5.99 -4.57
C ILE A 54 6.49 5.90 -5.85
N TYR A 55 6.54 4.74 -6.50
CA TYR A 55 7.23 4.56 -7.77
C TYR A 55 6.66 5.46 -8.86
N GLY A 56 5.34 5.56 -8.98
CA GLY A 56 4.69 6.50 -9.92
C GLY A 56 5.12 7.94 -9.69
N ARG A 57 5.24 8.38 -8.43
CA ARG A 57 5.73 9.72 -8.10
C ARG A 57 7.20 9.92 -8.48
N VAL A 58 8.06 9.01 -8.05
CA VAL A 58 9.52 9.13 -8.23
C VAL A 58 9.93 8.97 -9.69
N ARG A 59 9.32 8.02 -10.41
CA ARG A 59 9.68 7.72 -11.80
C ARG A 59 8.98 8.62 -12.81
N TRP A 60 7.70 8.89 -12.60
CA TRP A 60 6.82 9.54 -13.58
C TRP A 60 6.36 10.94 -13.17
N GLY A 61 6.81 11.44 -12.01
CA GLY A 61 6.50 12.80 -11.56
C GLY A 61 5.04 13.00 -11.16
N LEU A 62 4.29 11.93 -10.86
CA LEU A 62 2.91 12.05 -10.41
C LEU A 62 2.85 12.91 -9.13
N GLU A 63 2.07 13.99 -9.18
CA GLU A 63 1.97 14.92 -8.06
C GLU A 63 1.27 14.30 -6.86
N ARG A 64 0.17 13.55 -7.11
CA ARG A 64 -0.67 12.93 -6.08
C ARG A 64 -0.97 11.47 -6.41
N VAL A 65 -1.06 10.64 -5.38
CA VAL A 65 -1.39 9.21 -5.49
C VAL A 65 -2.39 8.79 -4.42
N ALA A 66 -3.17 7.77 -4.71
CA ALA A 66 -4.10 7.17 -3.76
C ALA A 66 -3.93 5.65 -3.74
N VAL A 67 -3.93 5.07 -2.55
CA VAL A 67 -4.05 3.62 -2.35
C VAL A 67 -5.40 3.34 -1.68
N VAL A 68 -6.22 2.54 -2.37
CA VAL A 68 -7.51 2.08 -1.86
C VAL A 68 -7.38 0.59 -1.55
N ASP A 69 -7.60 0.23 -0.28
CA ASP A 69 -7.47 -1.13 0.23
C ASP A 69 -8.85 -1.68 0.60
N ILE A 70 -9.20 -2.82 0.01
CA ILE A 70 -10.48 -3.52 0.23
C ILE A 70 -10.25 -4.93 0.77
N ASP A 71 -9.03 -5.24 1.24
CA ASP A 71 -8.78 -6.46 2.00
C ASP A 71 -9.55 -6.40 3.33
N VAL A 72 -10.00 -7.56 3.81
CA VAL A 72 -10.77 -7.65 5.06
C VAL A 72 -9.95 -7.23 6.28
N HIS A 73 -8.62 -7.33 6.21
CA HIS A 73 -7.72 -6.88 7.25
C HIS A 73 -7.27 -5.44 7.00
N PHE A 74 -7.05 -4.69 8.08
CA PHE A 74 -6.52 -3.35 7.96
C PHE A 74 -5.10 -3.37 7.38
N GLY A 75 -4.89 -2.63 6.28
CA GLY A 75 -3.59 -2.39 5.67
C GLY A 75 -2.70 -1.46 6.48
N ASN A 76 -2.38 -1.83 7.73
CA ASN A 76 -1.61 -1.06 8.70
C ASN A 76 -0.23 -0.64 8.16
N GLY A 77 0.45 -1.51 7.42
CA GLY A 77 1.74 -1.19 6.81
C GLY A 77 1.62 -0.10 5.75
N THR A 78 0.58 -0.16 4.91
CA THR A 78 0.30 0.89 3.92
C THR A 78 -0.06 2.21 4.61
N ALA A 79 -0.90 2.15 5.64
CA ALA A 79 -1.28 3.30 6.43
C ALA A 79 -0.05 4.00 7.03
N GLU A 80 0.86 3.24 7.65
CA GLU A 80 2.11 3.77 8.19
C GLU A 80 2.98 4.44 7.12
N LEU A 81 3.21 3.75 5.99
CA LEU A 81 4.11 4.23 4.94
C LEU A 81 3.63 5.53 4.28
N LEU A 82 2.31 5.73 4.20
CA LEU A 82 1.72 6.89 3.51
C LEU A 82 1.25 8.00 4.45
N ARG A 83 1.14 7.76 5.77
CA ARG A 83 0.54 8.68 6.76
C ARG A 83 1.09 10.12 6.71
N ASN A 84 2.40 10.26 6.48
CA ASN A 84 3.09 11.55 6.56
C ASN A 84 3.35 12.19 5.18
N ASP A 85 2.88 11.59 4.09
CA ASP A 85 3.03 12.16 2.76
C ASP A 85 1.77 12.98 2.40
N PRO A 86 1.83 14.33 2.36
CA PRO A 86 0.67 15.17 2.08
C PRO A 86 0.11 14.99 0.65
N ASN A 87 0.85 14.29 -0.21
CA ASN A 87 0.45 13.99 -1.58
C ASN A 87 0.02 12.54 -1.78
N ALA A 88 -0.02 11.74 -0.71
CA ALA A 88 -0.56 10.39 -0.73
C ALA A 88 -1.88 10.36 0.05
N PHE A 89 -2.85 9.63 -0.50
CA PHE A 89 -4.09 9.32 0.19
C PHE A 89 -4.18 7.80 0.43
N PHE A 90 -4.61 7.40 1.62
CA PHE A 90 -4.89 6.01 1.95
C PHE A 90 -6.31 5.89 2.49
N ALA A 91 -7.08 4.98 1.91
CA ALA A 91 -8.39 4.57 2.42
C ALA A 91 -8.45 3.05 2.47
N SER A 92 -9.00 2.53 3.57
CA SER A 92 -9.19 1.10 3.75
C SER A 92 -10.60 0.81 4.24
N VAL A 93 -11.25 -0.18 3.62
CA VAL A 93 -12.48 -0.80 4.13
C VAL A 93 -12.09 -2.18 4.64
N HIS A 94 -12.19 -2.39 5.95
CA HIS A 94 -11.78 -3.62 6.61
C HIS A 94 -12.77 -3.99 7.72
N MET A 95 -12.72 -5.23 8.19
CA MET A 95 -13.51 -5.68 9.32
C MET A 95 -12.87 -5.23 10.63
N ILE A 96 -13.69 -4.68 11.53
CA ILE A 96 -13.29 -4.38 12.90
C ILE A 96 -13.63 -5.60 13.76
N TYR A 97 -12.62 -6.16 14.45
CA TYR A 97 -12.81 -7.24 15.41
C TYR A 97 -12.68 -6.71 16.85
N GLY A 98 -13.77 -6.51 17.57
CA GLY A 98 -13.73 -6.01 18.96
C GLY A 98 -13.34 -4.52 19.09
N GLU A 99 -13.33 -3.99 20.32
CA GLU A 99 -13.19 -2.54 20.60
C GLU A 99 -11.76 -1.98 20.39
N ASP A 100 -10.75 -2.82 20.18
CA ASP A 100 -9.31 -2.42 20.22
C ASP A 100 -8.48 -2.76 18.96
N ASN A 101 -9.10 -3.14 17.84
CA ASN A 101 -8.38 -3.55 16.61
C ASN A 101 -8.40 -2.50 15.49
N ASP A 102 -8.44 -1.22 15.83
CA ASP A 102 -8.37 -0.10 14.88
C ASP A 102 -6.96 0.08 14.27
N GLY A 103 -5.96 -0.69 14.69
CA GLY A 103 -4.60 -0.70 14.10
C GLY A 103 -3.88 0.67 14.15
N LEU A 104 -4.47 1.62 14.87
CA LEU A 104 -4.04 3.00 15.05
C LEU A 104 -3.39 3.21 16.42
N LYS A 105 -3.57 2.27 17.36
CA LYS A 105 -2.88 2.22 18.65
C LYS A 105 -1.64 1.33 18.54
N ALA A 106 -0.57 1.92 18.02
CA ALA A 106 0.80 1.60 18.40
C ALA A 106 1.37 2.80 19.17
#